data_AF-A0A0S8K3V7-F1
#
_entry.id   AF-A0A0S8K3V7-F1
#
_cell.length_a   1.000
_cell.length_b   1.000
_cell.length_c   1.000
_cell.angle_alpha   90.00
_cell.angle_beta   90.00
_cell.angle_gamma   90.00
#
_symmetry.space_group_name_H-M   'P 1'
#
loop_
_entity.id
_entity.type
_entity.pdbx_description
1 polymer ?
#
loop_
_entity_poly.entity_id
_entity_poly.type
_entity_poly.pdbx_seq_one_letter_code
_entity_poly.pdbx_strand_id
1 'polypeptide(L)'
;MKVINYSHLVFMLSIILLASCENNNKDAGDLTFDQFCSVAPGGWECTITTSDFDIQNIPQNADTPIAIIEYLNPNGEFTKYTEMKVNPSLILDIYEIERKQELIDFIISQQLYSWCIPIYYGETEDYFIITSPCFINGGTFTDEANACLYDLHEALKNIITINQDLLTGPNLNPAF
;
A
#
# COMPACT_ATOMS: atom_id res chain seq x y z
N MET A 1 -48.74 -36.42 -55.15
CA MET A 1 -48.02 -37.08 -54.02
C MET A 1 -47.17 -36.00 -53.37
N LYS A 2 -47.50 -35.46 -52.19
CA LYS A 2 -47.30 -36.03 -50.83
C LYS A 2 -45.90 -36.67 -50.73
N VAL A 3 -44.99 -36.23 -49.86
CA VAL A 3 -45.16 -36.07 -48.41
C VAL A 3 -44.24 -34.96 -47.86
N ILE A 4 -44.80 -34.07 -47.04
CA ILE A 4 -44.06 -33.21 -46.12
C ILE A 4 -43.92 -34.01 -44.82
N ASN A 5 -42.71 -34.14 -44.27
CA ASN A 5 -42.49 -34.69 -42.93
C ASN A 5 -41.85 -33.62 -42.05
N TYR A 6 -42.67 -33.08 -41.14
CA TYR A 6 -42.21 -32.43 -39.91
C TYR A 6 -42.03 -33.53 -38.87
N SER A 7 -40.82 -33.70 -38.35
CA SER A 7 -40.61 -34.37 -37.08
C SER A 7 -39.81 -33.45 -36.19
N HIS A 8 -40.51 -32.82 -35.26
CA HIS A 8 -39.93 -32.24 -34.07
C HIS A 8 -39.10 -33.29 -33.34
N LEU A 9 -37.86 -32.97 -32.99
CA LEU A 9 -37.30 -33.41 -31.72
C LEU A 9 -36.35 -32.34 -31.20
N VAL A 10 -36.90 -31.57 -30.27
CA VAL A 10 -36.18 -30.73 -29.31
C VAL A 10 -35.27 -31.63 -28.49
N PHE A 11 -33.96 -31.37 -28.50
CA PHE A 11 -33.00 -31.69 -27.44
C PHE A 11 -31.70 -30.95 -27.81
N MET A 12 -31.52 -29.69 -27.44
CA MET A 12 -30.90 -29.28 -26.17
C MET A 12 -29.84 -30.29 -25.70
N LEU A 13 -28.59 -30.14 -26.14
CA LEU A 13 -27.45 -30.26 -25.24
C LEU A 13 -26.21 -29.62 -25.88
N SER A 14 -26.03 -28.34 -25.57
CA SER A 14 -24.79 -27.61 -25.73
C SER A 14 -23.74 -28.23 -24.79
N ILE A 15 -22.77 -28.96 -25.33
CA ILE A 15 -21.54 -29.31 -24.60
C ILE A 15 -20.47 -28.32 -25.06
N ILE A 16 -20.47 -27.17 -24.39
CA ILE A 16 -19.33 -26.27 -24.35
C ILE A 16 -18.29 -26.97 -23.48
N LEU A 17 -17.29 -27.61 -24.11
CA LEU A 17 -16.05 -28.01 -23.44
C LEU A 17 -15.24 -26.75 -23.17
N LEU A 18 -15.60 -26.01 -22.12
CA LEU A 18 -14.64 -25.17 -21.44
C LEU A 18 -13.66 -26.14 -20.78
N ALA A 19 -12.49 -26.28 -21.40
CA ALA A 19 -11.28 -26.59 -20.66
C ALA A 19 -11.09 -25.43 -19.66
N SER A 20 -11.76 -25.54 -18.51
CA SER A 20 -11.40 -24.77 -17.34
C SER A 20 -10.06 -25.35 -16.92
N CYS A 21 -8.99 -24.67 -17.31
CA CYS A 21 -7.75 -24.78 -16.57
C CYS A 21 -8.12 -24.55 -15.11
N GLU A 22 -7.96 -25.60 -14.30
CA GLU A 22 -7.75 -25.45 -12.87
C GLU A 22 -6.52 -24.56 -12.71
N ASN A 23 -6.72 -23.25 -12.76
CA ASN A 23 -5.90 -22.37 -11.98
C ASN A 23 -6.14 -22.81 -10.56
N ASN A 24 -5.12 -23.46 -10.00
CA ASN A 24 -4.90 -23.48 -8.56
C ASN A 24 -4.87 -22.01 -8.11
N ASN A 25 -6.05 -21.45 -7.87
CA ASN A 25 -6.22 -20.35 -6.93
C ASN A 25 -5.71 -20.92 -5.61
N LYS A 26 -4.40 -20.76 -5.39
CA LYS A 26 -3.92 -20.49 -4.05
C LYS A 26 -4.81 -19.37 -3.57
N ASP A 27 -5.47 -19.57 -2.44
CA ASP A 27 -6.28 -18.57 -1.77
C ASP A 27 -5.48 -17.25 -1.74
N ALA A 28 -5.77 -16.35 -2.68
CA ALA A 28 -5.42 -14.95 -2.60
C ALA A 28 -6.35 -14.43 -1.51
N GLY A 29 -5.90 -14.61 -0.27
CA GLY A 29 -6.62 -14.14 0.90
C GLY A 29 -6.59 -12.63 0.84
N ASP A 30 -7.71 -12.05 0.44
CA ASP A 30 -8.11 -10.66 0.56
C ASP A 30 -7.35 -10.02 1.74
N LEU A 31 -6.33 -9.21 1.44
CA LEU A 31 -5.48 -8.67 2.49
C LEU A 31 -6.31 -7.64 3.26
N THR A 32 -6.77 -7.96 4.46
CA THR A 32 -7.51 -7.00 5.29
C THR A 32 -6.53 -5.98 5.89
N PHE A 33 -6.95 -4.72 6.08
CA PHE A 33 -6.11 -3.71 6.74
C PHE A 33 -5.57 -4.17 8.11
N ASP A 34 -6.28 -5.06 8.83
CA ASP A 34 -5.85 -5.65 10.10
C ASP A 34 -4.48 -6.35 10.04
N GLN A 35 -4.07 -6.86 8.87
CA GLN A 35 -2.78 -7.53 8.73
C GLN A 35 -1.61 -6.56 8.92
N PHE A 36 -1.76 -5.29 8.55
CA PHE A 36 -0.77 -4.25 8.79
C PHE A 36 -0.51 -4.06 10.29
N CYS A 37 -1.57 -4.01 11.10
CA CYS A 37 -1.40 -3.94 12.55
C CYS A 37 -0.92 -5.26 13.17
N SER A 38 -1.26 -6.41 12.57
CA SER A 38 -0.86 -7.73 13.08
C SER A 38 0.65 -7.99 12.99
N VAL A 39 1.34 -7.31 12.05
CA VAL A 39 2.80 -7.43 11.88
C VAL A 39 3.59 -6.42 12.71
N ALA A 40 2.93 -5.44 13.33
CA ALA A 40 3.61 -4.42 14.12
C ALA A 40 4.46 -5.08 15.23
N PRO A 41 5.78 -4.78 15.33
CA PRO A 41 6.62 -5.35 16.37
C PRO A 41 6.17 -4.96 17.77
N GLY A 42 6.61 -5.71 18.78
CA GLY A 42 6.28 -5.40 20.17
C GLY A 42 6.69 -3.98 20.56
N GLY A 43 5.75 -3.23 21.14
CA GLY A 43 5.96 -1.84 21.56
C GLY A 43 5.48 -0.79 20.55
N TRP A 44 5.13 -1.21 19.33
CA TRP A 44 4.43 -0.37 18.36
C TRP A 44 2.92 -0.40 18.58
N GLU A 45 2.32 0.78 18.59
CA GLU A 45 0.89 0.99 18.43
C GLU A 45 0.58 1.12 16.93
N CYS A 46 -0.58 0.63 16.52
CA CYS A 46 -1.06 0.71 15.14
C CYS A 46 -2.53 1.16 15.15
N THR A 47 -2.82 2.21 14.38
CA THR A 47 -4.17 2.75 14.20
C THR A 47 -4.54 2.70 12.72
N ILE A 48 -5.74 2.22 12.41
CA ILE A 48 -6.30 2.21 11.07
C ILE A 48 -7.46 3.20 11.04
N THR A 49 -7.38 4.17 10.15
CA THR A 49 -8.42 5.16 9.90
C THR A 49 -8.98 4.93 8.50
N THR A 50 -10.30 4.77 8.36
CA THR A 50 -10.98 4.57 7.06
C THR A 50 -12.00 5.66 6.73
N SER A 51 -12.19 6.62 7.64
CA SER A 51 -13.09 7.77 7.49
C SER A 51 -12.58 8.94 8.33
N ASP A 52 -13.07 10.15 8.06
CA ASP A 52 -12.74 11.36 8.84
C ASP A 52 -11.23 11.63 8.93
N PHE A 53 -10.51 11.42 7.82
CA PHE A 53 -9.07 11.59 7.74
C PHE A 53 -8.62 12.99 8.19
N ASP A 54 -7.54 13.03 8.99
CA ASP A 54 -6.80 14.27 9.19
C ASP A 54 -6.07 14.63 7.89
N ILE A 55 -6.41 15.76 7.30
CA ILE A 55 -5.78 16.26 6.07
C ILE A 55 -4.27 16.47 6.23
N GLN A 56 -3.76 16.60 7.47
CA GLN A 56 -2.33 16.72 7.75
C GLN A 56 -1.59 15.38 7.60
N ASN A 57 -2.32 14.26 7.65
CA ASN A 57 -1.80 12.91 7.46
C ASN A 57 -1.88 12.44 6.00
N ILE A 58 -2.36 13.29 5.08
CA ILE A 58 -2.41 13.00 3.65
C ILE A 58 -1.37 13.89 2.93
N PRO A 59 -0.56 13.37 1.99
CA PRO A 59 0.41 14.18 1.28
C PRO A 59 -0.29 15.30 0.53
N GLN A 60 0.35 16.46 0.46
CA GLN A 60 -0.27 17.62 -0.16
C GLN A 60 -0.67 17.32 -1.62
N ASN A 61 -1.90 17.69 -1.99
CA ASN A 61 -2.51 17.47 -3.31
C ASN A 61 -2.76 15.99 -3.67
N ALA A 62 -2.50 15.04 -2.78
CA ALA A 62 -2.90 13.66 -3.00
C ALA A 62 -4.41 13.53 -2.87
N ASP A 63 -4.98 12.63 -3.66
CA ASP A 63 -6.36 12.23 -3.45
C ASP A 63 -6.52 11.53 -2.11
N THR A 64 -7.76 11.52 -1.61
CA THR A 64 -8.10 10.85 -0.36
C THR A 64 -7.80 9.35 -0.46
N PRO A 65 -7.02 8.77 0.47
CA PRO A 65 -6.78 7.34 0.52
C PRO A 65 -8.03 6.58 0.97
N ILE A 66 -8.06 5.26 0.74
CA ILE A 66 -9.12 4.38 1.25
C ILE A 66 -8.90 4.04 2.73
N ALA A 67 -7.64 4.09 3.19
CA ALA A 67 -7.26 3.97 4.59
C ALA A 67 -5.95 4.69 4.87
N ILE A 68 -5.77 5.13 6.11
CA ILE A 68 -4.48 5.60 6.64
C ILE A 68 -4.10 4.67 7.78
N ILE A 69 -2.85 4.20 7.77
CA ILE A 69 -2.30 3.36 8.81
C ILE A 69 -1.18 4.11 9.51
N GLU A 70 -1.38 4.36 10.81
CA GLU A 70 -0.45 5.11 11.64
C GLU A 70 0.23 4.18 12.64
N TYR A 71 1.56 4.18 12.64
CA TYR A 71 2.39 3.48 13.60
C TYR A 71 3.07 4.48 14.53
N LEU A 72 3.06 4.17 15.83
CA LEU A 72 3.74 4.95 16.84
C LEU A 72 4.41 4.01 17.83
N ASN A 73 5.69 4.24 18.15
CA ASN A 73 6.35 3.52 19.23
C ASN A 73 6.47 4.41 20.48
N PRO A 74 5.50 4.39 21.41
CA PRO A 74 5.53 5.25 22.60
C PRO A 74 6.70 4.93 23.55
N ASN A 75 7.29 3.73 23.44
CA ASN A 75 8.38 3.27 24.30
C ASN A 75 9.77 3.54 23.71
N GLY A 76 9.86 3.80 22.41
CA GLY A 76 11.08 4.20 21.71
C GLY A 76 11.23 5.72 21.70
N GLU A 77 12.46 6.21 21.69
CA GLU A 77 12.75 7.64 21.56
C GLU A 77 14.03 7.87 20.77
N PHE A 78 14.07 8.96 20.01
CA PHE A 78 15.29 9.47 19.39
C PHE A 78 15.34 11.00 19.53
N THR A 79 16.52 11.58 19.31
CA THR A 79 16.72 13.02 19.47
C THR A 79 16.64 13.74 18.12
N LYS A 80 15.71 14.68 17.97
CA LYS A 80 15.67 15.58 16.79
C LYS A 80 16.81 16.59 16.84
N TYR A 81 17.09 17.24 15.70
CA TYR A 81 18.04 18.37 15.64
C TYR A 81 17.73 19.52 16.61
N THR A 82 16.47 19.64 17.06
CA THR A 82 16.03 20.63 18.06
C THR A 82 16.33 20.20 19.50
N GLU A 83 17.07 19.10 19.71
CA GLU A 83 17.32 18.45 21.01
C GLU A 83 16.03 17.94 21.70
N MET A 84 14.90 17.95 20.99
CA MET A 84 13.66 17.38 21.46
C MET A 84 13.66 15.87 21.26
N LYS A 85 13.34 15.14 22.34
CA LYS A 85 13.04 13.71 22.25
C LYS A 85 11.65 13.50 21.69
N VAL A 86 11.55 12.56 20.76
CA VAL A 86 10.31 12.21 20.08
C VAL A 86 10.22 10.70 19.90
N ASN A 87 9.00 10.20 19.78
CA ASN A 87 8.75 8.79 19.51
C ASN A 87 8.90 8.48 18.01
N PRO A 88 9.42 7.30 17.65
CA PRO A 88 9.39 6.78 16.28
C PRO A 88 7.97 6.67 15.76
N SER A 89 7.75 7.06 14.50
CA SER A 89 6.43 7.05 13.88
C SER A 89 6.51 6.83 12.37
N LEU A 90 5.46 6.22 11.81
CA LEU A 90 5.29 6.01 10.37
C LEU A 90 3.81 6.14 10.01
N ILE A 91 3.50 6.88 8.95
CA ILE A 91 2.14 6.95 8.38
C ILE A 91 2.16 6.40 6.95
N LEU A 92 1.22 5.52 6.64
CA LEU A 92 1.03 4.90 5.33
C LEU A 92 -0.36 5.24 4.80
N ASP A 93 -0.41 5.80 3.59
CA ASP A 93 -1.63 6.07 2.86
C ASP A 93 -1.90 4.92 1.90
N ILE A 94 -3.07 4.31 2.04
CA ILE A 94 -3.46 3.11 1.29
C ILE A 94 -4.41 3.51 0.17
N TYR A 95 -4.12 3.04 -1.04
CA TYR A 95 -4.92 3.26 -2.23
C TYR A 95 -5.19 1.93 -2.95
N GLU A 96 -6.27 1.86 -3.71
CA GLU A 96 -6.57 0.73 -4.60
C GLU A 96 -5.46 0.52 -5.64
N ILE A 97 -5.02 -0.74 -5.84
CA ILE A 97 -3.93 -1.08 -6.76
C ILE A 97 -4.25 -0.71 -8.21
N GLU A 98 -5.53 -0.67 -8.60
CA GLU A 98 -6.00 -0.29 -9.93
C GLU A 98 -5.58 1.14 -10.30
N ARG A 99 -5.33 1.98 -9.29
CA ARG A 99 -4.89 3.37 -9.45
C ARG A 99 -3.37 3.54 -9.54
N LYS A 100 -2.59 2.45 -9.50
CA LYS A 100 -1.12 2.47 -9.45
C LYS A 100 -0.48 3.43 -10.46
N GLN A 101 -0.87 3.39 -11.72
CA GLN A 101 -0.25 4.25 -12.74
C GLN A 101 -0.56 5.74 -12.50
N GLU A 102 -1.80 6.06 -12.15
CA GLU A 102 -2.23 7.43 -11.80
C GLU A 102 -1.44 7.94 -10.59
N LEU A 103 -1.26 7.11 -9.57
CA LEU A 103 -0.52 7.44 -8.34
C LEU A 103 0.99 7.62 -8.59
N ILE A 104 1.58 6.80 -9.46
CA ILE A 104 2.98 6.96 -9.89
C ILE A 104 3.14 8.30 -10.63
N ASP A 105 2.25 8.60 -11.58
CA ASP A 105 2.30 9.85 -12.34
C ASP A 105 2.11 11.06 -11.40
N PHE A 106 1.22 10.93 -10.40
CA PHE A 106 1.05 11.90 -9.33
C PHE A 106 2.36 12.11 -8.55
N ILE A 107 2.98 11.05 -8.02
CA ILE A 107 4.27 11.14 -7.29
C ILE A 107 5.33 11.86 -8.13
N ILE A 108 5.47 11.48 -9.41
CA ILE A 108 6.42 12.11 -10.34
C ILE A 108 6.11 13.59 -10.52
N SER A 109 4.83 13.95 -10.68
CA SER A 109 4.40 15.34 -10.81
C SER A 109 4.76 16.20 -9.59
N GLN A 110 4.83 15.58 -8.39
CA GLN A 110 5.12 16.29 -7.15
C GLN A 110 6.62 16.50 -6.90
N GLN A 111 7.53 15.88 -7.67
CA GLN A 111 8.98 15.93 -7.43
C GLN A 111 9.60 17.32 -7.51
N LEU A 112 8.93 18.28 -8.15
CA LEU A 112 9.39 19.67 -8.26
C LEU A 112 9.05 20.52 -7.03
N TYR A 113 8.21 20.02 -6.12
CA TYR A 113 7.88 20.72 -4.88
C TYR A 113 8.92 20.44 -3.80
N SER A 114 9.21 21.47 -3.00
CA SER A 114 10.13 21.37 -1.87
C SER A 114 9.36 20.95 -0.62
N TRP A 115 9.82 19.85 -0.02
CA TRP A 115 9.42 19.28 1.28
C TRP A 115 8.10 18.49 1.22
N CYS A 116 8.06 17.36 1.94
CA CYS A 116 6.86 16.53 2.14
C CYS A 116 6.28 15.83 0.90
N ILE A 117 7.10 15.59 -0.14
CA ILE A 117 6.60 14.96 -1.36
C ILE A 117 6.13 13.52 -1.10
N PRO A 118 5.00 13.09 -1.69
CA PRO A 118 4.59 11.70 -1.64
C PRO A 118 5.66 10.82 -2.29
N ILE A 119 5.92 9.67 -1.69
CA ILE A 119 6.83 8.66 -2.19
C ILE A 119 6.12 7.31 -2.18
N TYR A 120 6.48 6.46 -3.13
CA TYR A 120 6.06 5.06 -3.13
C TYR A 120 6.76 4.35 -1.97
N TYR A 121 5.97 3.68 -1.15
CA TYR A 121 6.47 2.88 -0.02
C TYR A 121 6.55 1.39 -0.38
N GLY A 122 5.53 0.88 -1.07
CA GLY A 122 5.39 -0.53 -1.39
C GLY A 122 3.98 -0.82 -1.95
N GLU A 123 3.70 -2.09 -2.21
CA GLU A 123 2.39 -2.53 -2.65
C GLU A 123 2.06 -3.93 -2.13
N THR A 124 0.78 -4.25 -2.12
CA THR A 124 0.25 -5.60 -1.94
C THR A 124 -0.40 -6.07 -3.24
N GLU A 125 -1.08 -7.22 -3.24
CA GLU A 125 -1.89 -7.63 -4.39
C GLU A 125 -3.05 -6.64 -4.65
N ASP A 126 -3.61 -6.04 -3.59
CA ASP A 126 -4.83 -5.23 -3.65
C ASP A 126 -4.59 -3.73 -3.47
N TYR A 127 -3.41 -3.34 -2.94
CA TYR A 127 -3.15 -1.95 -2.55
C TYR A 127 -1.82 -1.39 -3.01
N PHE A 128 -1.86 -0.11 -3.41
CA PHE A 128 -0.70 0.74 -3.61
C PHE A 128 -0.49 1.62 -2.37
N ILE A 129 0.74 1.67 -1.85
CA ILE A 129 1.04 2.34 -0.57
C ILE A 129 1.95 3.53 -0.82
N ILE A 130 1.49 4.70 -0.37
CA ILE A 130 2.23 5.94 -0.38
C ILE A 130 2.63 6.31 1.06
N THR A 131 3.75 6.99 1.20
CA THR A 131 4.08 7.75 2.41
C THR A 131 4.73 9.07 2.00
N SER A 132 5.26 9.82 2.95
CA SER A 132 6.02 11.05 2.69
C SER A 132 7.17 11.15 3.67
N PRO A 133 8.29 11.81 3.31
CA PRO A 133 9.35 12.12 4.26
C PRO A 133 8.85 12.72 5.59
N CYS A 134 7.81 13.56 5.58
CA CYS A 134 7.26 14.11 6.82
C CYS A 134 6.57 13.08 7.70
N PHE A 135 6.07 12.01 7.11
CA PHE A 135 5.30 10.96 7.78
C PHE A 135 6.20 9.89 8.39
N ILE A 136 7.49 9.92 8.06
CA ILE A 136 8.53 9.09 8.64
C ILE A 136 9.20 9.92 9.73
N ASN A 137 9.00 9.53 11.00
CA ASN A 137 9.63 10.17 12.16
C ASN A 137 9.45 11.71 12.22
N GLY A 138 8.34 12.21 11.68
CA GLY A 138 8.07 13.64 11.59
C GLY A 138 9.15 14.40 10.79
N GLY A 139 9.67 13.82 9.71
CA GLY A 139 10.68 14.42 8.84
C GLY A 139 12.12 14.33 9.34
N THR A 140 12.45 13.40 10.24
CA THR A 140 13.80 13.27 10.80
C THR A 140 14.51 12.02 10.27
N PHE A 141 15.69 12.21 9.66
CA PHE A 141 16.46 11.16 8.96
C PHE A 141 17.86 10.96 9.53
N THR A 142 18.04 11.15 10.85
CA THR A 142 19.31 10.82 11.49
C THR A 142 19.49 9.30 11.53
N ASP A 143 20.74 8.82 11.63
CA ASP A 143 21.01 7.38 11.75
C ASP A 143 20.25 6.75 12.94
N GLU A 144 20.13 7.49 14.06
CA GLU A 144 19.33 7.08 15.21
C GLU A 144 17.85 6.93 14.86
N ALA A 145 17.25 7.94 14.22
CA ALA A 145 15.84 7.91 13.84
C ALA A 145 15.53 6.76 12.87
N ASN A 146 16.39 6.54 11.88
CA ASN A 146 16.25 5.45 10.92
C ASN A 146 16.40 4.08 11.60
N ALA A 147 17.36 3.93 12.52
CA ALA A 147 17.54 2.70 13.28
C ALA A 147 16.30 2.34 14.12
N CYS A 148 15.58 3.34 14.64
CA CYS A 148 14.35 3.11 15.39
C CYS A 148 13.18 2.56 14.57
N LEU A 149 13.20 2.68 13.24
CA LEU A 149 12.15 2.14 12.35
C LEU A 149 12.51 0.76 11.77
N TYR A 150 13.72 0.28 11.99
CA TYR A 150 14.24 -0.89 11.31
C TYR A 150 13.37 -2.14 11.53
N ASP A 151 12.96 -2.42 12.77
CA ASP A 151 12.14 -3.58 13.10
C ASP A 151 10.76 -3.53 12.45
N LEU A 152 10.14 -2.34 12.43
CA LEU A 152 8.86 -2.11 11.76
C LEU A 152 8.98 -2.31 10.25
N HIS A 153 10.02 -1.77 9.61
CA HIS A 153 10.26 -1.98 8.18
C HIS A 153 10.47 -3.46 7.85
N GLU A 154 11.27 -4.18 8.64
CA GLU A 154 11.48 -5.62 8.46
C GLU A 154 10.17 -6.41 8.63
N ALA A 155 9.32 -6.02 9.59
CA ALA A 155 8.03 -6.67 9.77
C ALA A 155 7.09 -6.42 8.58
N LEU A 156 7.03 -5.18 8.08
CA LEU A 156 6.18 -4.79 6.95
C LEU A 156 6.59 -5.49 5.64
N LYS A 157 7.89 -5.75 5.42
CA LYS A 157 8.39 -6.52 4.27
C LYS A 157 7.79 -7.93 4.14
N ASN A 158 7.20 -8.47 5.21
CA ASN A 158 6.52 -9.76 5.15
C ASN A 158 5.15 -9.70 4.45
N ILE A 159 4.57 -8.52 4.32
CA ILE A 159 3.23 -8.31 3.73
C ILE A 159 3.24 -7.33 2.56
N ILE A 160 4.31 -6.56 2.36
CA ILE A 160 4.46 -5.64 1.23
C ILE A 160 5.57 -6.09 0.27
N THR A 161 5.34 -5.88 -1.02
CA THR A 161 6.35 -5.96 -2.07
C THR A 161 6.87 -4.56 -2.36
N ILE A 162 8.20 -4.41 -2.45
CA ILE A 162 8.85 -3.15 -2.81
C ILE A 162 9.42 -3.30 -4.22
N ASN A 163 8.82 -2.64 -5.19
CA ASN A 163 9.33 -2.62 -6.56
C ASN A 163 10.24 -1.41 -6.79
N GLN A 164 11.56 -1.64 -6.73
CA GLN A 164 12.57 -0.60 -6.89
C GLN A 164 12.66 -0.05 -8.33
N ASP A 165 12.14 -0.77 -9.33
CA ASP A 165 12.22 -0.37 -10.74
C ASP A 165 11.23 0.76 -11.10
N LEU A 166 10.19 0.95 -10.27
CA LEU A 166 9.25 2.07 -10.38
C LEU A 166 9.90 3.44 -10.08
N LEU A 167 11.15 3.43 -9.60
CA LEU A 167 11.82 4.57 -8.99
C LEU A 167 13.09 5.03 -9.73
N THR A 168 13.22 4.74 -11.03
CA THR A 168 14.42 5.07 -11.85
C THR A 168 14.69 6.57 -12.10
N GLY A 169 14.09 7.47 -11.30
CA GLY A 169 14.41 8.91 -11.26
C GLY A 169 15.46 9.27 -10.20
N PRO A 170 16.22 10.36 -10.36
CA PRO A 170 17.44 10.67 -9.59
C PRO A 170 17.24 11.03 -8.10
N ASN A 171 16.08 10.77 -7.49
CA ASN A 171 15.82 11.18 -6.11
C ASN A 171 14.74 10.36 -5.38
N LEU A 172 14.57 9.08 -5.74
CA LEU A 172 13.45 8.28 -5.24
C LEU A 172 13.84 7.24 -4.17
N ASN A 173 15.05 7.28 -3.63
CA ASN A 173 15.38 6.42 -2.50
C ASN A 173 16.31 7.10 -1.47
N PRO A 174 15.77 7.43 -0.29
CA PRO A 174 16.52 7.38 0.95
C PRO A 174 15.90 6.39 1.96
N ALA A 175 14.90 5.61 1.57
CA ALA A 175 14.08 4.83 2.49
C ALA A 175 14.68 3.46 2.82
N PHE A 176 16.01 3.32 2.85
CA PHE A 176 16.77 2.28 3.55
C PHE A 176 18.20 2.74 3.81
#